data_AF-A0ABD1WH59-F1
#
_entry.id   AF-A0ABD1WH59-F1
#
_cell.length_a   1.000
_cell.length_b   1.000
_cell.length_c   1.000
_cell.angle_alpha   90.00
_cell.angle_beta   90.00
_cell.angle_gamma   90.00
#
_symmetry.space_group_name_H-M   'P 1'
#
loop_
_entity.id
_entity.type
_entity.pdbx_description
1 polymer ?
#
loop_
_entity_poly.entity_id
_entity_poly.type
_entity_poly.pdbx_seq_one_letter_code
_entity_poly.pdbx_strand_id
1 'polypeptide(L)'
;MQIPSTYNSSVISPLYNCFRNPDHLPPTVIDLDWSYGDKPVDPNTQIKYNLAIMYTQMITQSKTPNDFFGKAYRAGDDITTLDGAGQIEQTPHNHVHSWTGTAVDQSNPIDMGALYSAARDPIFFAHHANVDRMWTIWLNNLGGSNFTDTDWLNAYFIFYNEEANPVRVRVKDCLDNTKLGYQYEDVPIPWLDVSVKPKPRAKAKTLPSAPDPAQVFPTTLDKPISVIVKRPKKSGTGSSEEILIIEGIEYDKRNYVKFNVFINEDNVNASRPNNTEFLGSFSNLPHGHRMTVKTNKKFRISQVLEELGARDYDKVLVTLIPKSSPVKINGIKIEFDS
;
A
#
# COMPACT_ATOMS: atom_id res chain seq x y z
N MET A 1 -12.40 -9.22 11.57
CA MET A 1 -11.39 -9.13 10.49
C MET A 1 -10.48 -10.36 10.55
N GLN A 2 -11.04 -11.55 10.34
CA GLN A 2 -10.32 -12.84 10.36
C GLN A 2 -10.53 -13.50 9.00
N ILE A 3 -9.75 -14.53 8.67
CA ILE A 3 -10.08 -15.40 7.53
C ILE A 3 -11.52 -15.92 7.72
N PRO A 4 -12.43 -15.76 6.75
CA PRO A 4 -13.80 -16.24 6.91
C PRO A 4 -13.81 -17.76 7.12
N SER A 5 -14.65 -18.22 8.05
CA SER A 5 -14.68 -19.63 8.47
C SER A 5 -14.96 -20.60 7.33
N THR A 6 -15.66 -20.17 6.27
CA THR A 6 -15.91 -20.96 5.05
C THR A 6 -14.63 -21.42 4.34
N TYR A 7 -13.54 -20.65 4.43
CA TYR A 7 -12.25 -21.00 3.85
C TYR A 7 -11.44 -21.97 4.74
N ASN A 8 -11.80 -22.13 6.02
CA ASN A 8 -11.06 -22.95 6.99
C ASN A 8 -11.95 -23.93 7.77
N SER A 9 -13.12 -24.28 7.23
CA SER A 9 -14.12 -25.10 7.92
C SER A 9 -13.72 -26.57 8.03
N SER A 10 -13.09 -27.11 6.99
CA SER A 10 -12.55 -28.48 6.94
C SER A 10 -11.58 -28.62 5.77
N VAL A 11 -10.63 -29.56 5.88
CA VAL A 11 -9.67 -29.88 4.81
C VAL A 11 -10.31 -30.44 3.54
N ILE A 12 -11.56 -30.92 3.63
CA ILE A 12 -12.34 -31.38 2.46
C ILE A 12 -13.17 -30.26 1.81
N SER A 13 -13.17 -29.05 2.38
CA SER A 13 -13.87 -27.91 1.77
C SER A 13 -13.20 -27.56 0.44
N PRO A 14 -13.96 -27.30 -0.63
CA PRO A 14 -13.39 -26.85 -1.91
C PRO A 14 -12.74 -25.45 -1.80
N LEU A 15 -13.02 -24.71 -0.72
CA LEU A 15 -12.43 -23.39 -0.45
C LEU A 15 -11.18 -23.47 0.44
N TYR A 16 -10.81 -24.67 0.89
CA TYR A 16 -9.64 -24.86 1.73
C TYR A 16 -8.34 -24.82 0.91
N ASN A 17 -7.27 -24.30 1.51
CA ASN A 17 -5.92 -24.42 0.99
C ASN A 17 -4.95 -24.64 2.18
N CYS A 18 -4.12 -25.69 2.08
CA CYS A 18 -3.14 -26.05 3.11
C CYS A 18 -1.87 -25.20 3.11
N PHE A 19 -1.63 -24.40 2.07
CA PHE A 19 -0.49 -23.49 1.93
C PHE A 19 -0.76 -22.09 2.49
N ARG A 20 -1.69 -21.95 3.42
CA ARG A 20 -1.86 -20.72 4.21
C ARG A 20 -0.97 -20.73 5.43
N ASN A 21 -0.59 -19.56 5.93
CA ASN A 21 0.14 -19.48 7.20
C ASN A 21 -0.72 -20.04 8.36
N PRO A 22 -0.29 -21.13 9.03
CA PRO A 22 -1.06 -21.75 10.11
C PRO A 22 -1.25 -20.84 11.32
N ASP A 23 -0.32 -19.93 11.60
CA ASP A 23 -0.40 -18.97 12.72
C ASP A 23 -1.46 -17.88 12.49
N HIS A 24 -1.91 -17.74 11.24
CA HIS A 24 -2.84 -16.71 10.81
C HIS A 24 -4.26 -17.24 10.59
N LEU A 25 -4.50 -18.53 10.84
CA LEU A 25 -5.84 -19.09 10.84
C LEU A 25 -6.67 -18.52 12.00
N PRO A 26 -8.02 -18.52 11.90
CA PRO A 26 -8.87 -18.04 12.99
C PRO A 26 -8.51 -18.72 14.33
N PRO A 27 -8.50 -17.96 15.45
CA PRO A 27 -9.10 -16.64 15.63
C PRO A 27 -8.17 -15.44 15.35
N THR A 28 -7.04 -15.62 14.66
CA THR A 28 -6.09 -14.53 14.39
C THR A 28 -6.72 -13.44 13.52
N VAL A 29 -6.58 -12.18 13.96
CA VAL A 29 -7.02 -11.00 13.22
C VAL A 29 -5.95 -10.66 12.18
N ILE A 30 -6.37 -10.36 10.95
CA ILE A 30 -5.46 -9.94 9.87
C ILE A 30 -4.65 -8.72 10.27
N ASP A 31 -3.39 -8.64 9.85
CA ASP A 31 -2.59 -7.44 10.00
C ASP A 31 -2.42 -6.75 8.64
N LEU A 32 -3.02 -5.56 8.49
CA LEU A 32 -3.00 -4.80 7.24
C LEU A 32 -1.68 -4.04 7.01
N ASP A 33 -0.74 -4.08 7.96
CA ASP A 33 0.66 -3.65 7.78
C ASP A 33 1.60 -4.77 8.22
N TRP A 34 1.27 -6.03 7.89
CA TRP A 34 2.05 -7.18 8.31
C TRP A 34 3.47 -7.22 7.73
N SER A 35 4.43 -7.72 8.52
CA SER A 35 5.78 -8.06 8.07
C SER A 35 6.29 -9.34 8.75
N TYR A 36 7.22 -10.03 8.11
CA TYR A 36 7.89 -11.19 8.73
C TYR A 36 8.54 -10.82 10.06
N GLY A 37 8.26 -11.61 11.10
CA GLY A 37 8.82 -11.44 12.44
C GLY A 37 8.13 -10.36 13.30
N ASP A 38 7.10 -9.68 12.78
CA ASP A 38 6.27 -8.81 13.63
C ASP A 38 5.58 -9.66 14.71
N LYS A 39 5.54 -9.13 15.93
CA LYS A 39 4.93 -9.83 17.07
C LYS A 39 3.41 -9.64 17.04
N PRO A 40 2.62 -10.70 17.31
CA PRO A 40 1.19 -10.57 17.46
C PRO A 40 0.84 -9.52 18.53
N VAL A 41 -0.15 -8.70 18.24
CA VAL A 41 -0.76 -7.78 19.21
C VAL A 41 -2.15 -8.28 19.58
N ASP A 42 -2.75 -7.71 20.63
CA ASP A 42 -4.10 -8.11 21.00
C ASP A 42 -5.12 -7.83 19.86
N PRO A 43 -6.13 -8.69 19.65
CA PRO A 43 -7.07 -8.56 18.54
C PRO A 43 -7.78 -7.20 18.45
N ASN A 44 -8.13 -6.59 19.59
CA ASN A 44 -8.84 -5.31 19.61
C ASN A 44 -7.92 -4.17 19.18
N THR A 45 -6.66 -4.21 19.57
CA THR A 45 -5.63 -3.27 19.11
C THR A 45 -5.31 -3.48 17.63
N GLN A 46 -5.20 -4.72 17.15
CA GLN A 46 -5.00 -5.00 15.72
C GLN A 46 -6.14 -4.42 14.87
N ILE A 47 -7.40 -4.57 15.32
CA ILE A 47 -8.56 -3.98 14.64
C ILE A 47 -8.41 -2.45 14.57
N LYS A 48 -8.00 -1.77 15.65
CA LYS A 48 -7.78 -0.32 15.65
C LYS A 48 -6.68 0.08 14.66
N TYR A 49 -5.58 -0.67 14.60
CA TYR A 49 -4.51 -0.42 13.64
C TYR A 49 -4.99 -0.60 12.20
N ASN A 50 -5.73 -1.68 11.91
CA ASN A 50 -6.28 -1.93 10.59
C ASN A 50 -7.24 -0.82 10.14
N LEU A 51 -8.12 -0.33 11.03
CA LEU A 51 -9.03 0.77 10.72
C LEU A 51 -8.27 2.07 10.42
N ALA A 52 -7.23 2.36 11.21
CA ALA A 52 -6.38 3.53 10.96
C ALA A 52 -5.57 3.41 9.65
N ILE A 53 -5.08 2.22 9.32
CA ILE A 53 -4.43 1.94 8.03
C ILE A 53 -5.41 2.21 6.89
N MET A 54 -6.62 1.67 6.95
CA MET A 54 -7.65 1.91 5.92
C MET A 54 -7.97 3.40 5.78
N TYR A 55 -8.13 4.12 6.90
CA TYR A 55 -8.32 5.58 6.89
C TYR A 55 -7.16 6.27 6.14
N THR A 56 -5.91 5.97 6.52
CA THR A 56 -4.73 6.59 5.91
C THR A 56 -4.66 6.29 4.41
N GLN A 57 -4.81 5.02 4.02
CA GLN A 57 -4.61 4.62 2.62
C GLN A 57 -5.75 5.08 1.72
N MET A 58 -7.01 4.97 2.16
CA MET A 58 -8.17 5.36 1.35
C MET A 58 -8.43 6.87 1.34
N ILE A 59 -8.16 7.58 2.43
CA ILE A 59 -8.57 8.99 2.60
C ILE A 59 -7.36 9.92 2.52
N THR A 60 -6.36 9.71 3.38
CA THR A 60 -5.22 10.65 3.46
C THR A 60 -4.32 10.55 2.23
N GLN A 61 -4.02 9.33 1.78
CA GLN A 61 -3.03 9.07 0.74
C GLN A 61 -3.65 8.96 -0.66
N SER A 62 -4.93 8.59 -0.81
CA SER A 62 -5.58 8.36 -2.11
C SER A 62 -6.51 9.50 -2.56
N LYS A 63 -5.98 10.72 -2.75
CA LYS A 63 -6.81 11.88 -3.11
C LYS A 63 -7.04 12.05 -4.62
N THR A 64 -6.16 11.49 -5.45
CA THR A 64 -6.20 11.63 -6.91
C THR A 64 -6.19 10.25 -7.58
N PRO A 65 -6.57 10.16 -8.87
CA PRO A 65 -6.50 8.91 -9.62
C PRO A 65 -5.10 8.30 -9.64
N ASN A 66 -4.05 9.14 -9.73
CA ASN A 66 -2.65 8.69 -9.67
C ASN A 66 -2.28 8.07 -8.32
N ASP A 67 -2.85 8.56 -7.22
CA ASP A 67 -2.59 7.97 -5.92
C ASP A 67 -3.31 6.63 -5.79
N PHE A 68 -4.56 6.54 -6.26
CA PHE A 68 -5.39 5.35 -6.09
C PHE A 68 -4.99 4.21 -7.02
N PHE A 69 -4.87 4.48 -8.33
CA PHE A 69 -4.58 3.47 -9.35
C PHE A 69 -3.08 3.27 -9.62
N GLY A 70 -2.25 4.27 -9.32
CA GLY A 70 -0.84 4.30 -9.72
C GLY A 70 -0.60 5.08 -11.00
N LYS A 71 0.65 5.01 -11.50
CA LYS A 71 1.08 5.75 -12.69
C LYS A 71 0.76 5.03 -13.99
N ALA A 72 0.79 5.80 -15.07
CA ALA A 72 0.52 5.28 -16.41
C ALA A 72 1.55 4.21 -16.80
N TYR A 73 1.05 3.16 -17.44
CA TYR A 73 1.84 2.12 -18.09
C TYR A 73 1.29 1.92 -19.51
N ARG A 74 2.14 2.13 -20.52
CA ARG A 74 1.80 2.13 -21.93
C ARG A 74 2.64 1.12 -22.71
N ALA A 75 2.15 0.76 -23.89
CA ALA A 75 2.88 -0.09 -24.81
C ALA A 75 4.22 0.58 -25.21
N GLY A 76 5.32 -0.14 -25.03
CA GLY A 76 6.67 0.35 -25.31
C GLY A 76 7.40 0.94 -24.10
N ASP A 77 6.72 1.10 -22.96
CA ASP A 77 7.38 1.55 -21.74
C ASP A 77 8.37 0.49 -21.21
N ASP A 78 9.47 0.95 -20.63
CA ASP A 78 10.42 0.09 -19.95
C ASP A 78 9.89 -0.29 -18.56
N ILE A 79 9.41 -1.54 -18.45
CA ILE A 79 8.87 -2.13 -17.22
C ILE A 79 9.87 -2.13 -16.04
N THR A 80 11.16 -1.97 -16.31
CA THR A 80 12.19 -1.90 -15.27
C THR A 80 12.29 -0.53 -14.61
N THR A 81 11.65 0.50 -15.17
CA THR A 81 11.69 1.89 -14.65
C THR A 81 10.31 2.50 -14.43
N LEU A 82 9.24 1.71 -14.53
CA LEU A 82 7.88 2.19 -14.30
C LEU A 82 7.70 2.75 -12.89
N ASP A 83 7.07 3.93 -12.85
CA ASP A 83 6.74 4.58 -11.59
C ASP A 83 5.53 3.94 -10.90
N GLY A 84 5.51 4.10 -9.58
CA GLY A 84 4.91 3.15 -8.65
C GLY A 84 3.40 2.92 -8.71
N ALA A 85 3.05 1.73 -8.21
CA ALA A 85 1.72 1.28 -7.85
C ALA A 85 0.92 2.28 -6.98
N GLY A 86 -0.41 2.20 -7.10
CA GLY A 86 -1.32 2.96 -6.25
C GLY A 86 -1.23 2.59 -4.77
N GLN A 87 -1.83 3.41 -3.91
CA GLN A 87 -1.78 3.20 -2.46
C GLN A 87 -2.41 1.87 -2.06
N ILE A 88 -3.56 1.51 -2.63
CA ILE A 88 -4.31 0.30 -2.24
C ILE A 88 -3.58 -0.98 -2.66
N GLU A 89 -2.92 -1.00 -3.82
CA GLU A 89 -2.05 -2.10 -4.25
C GLU A 89 -0.89 -2.31 -3.26
N GLN A 90 -0.30 -1.22 -2.78
CA GLN A 90 0.82 -1.22 -1.84
C GLN A 90 0.40 -1.61 -0.41
N THR A 91 -0.68 -1.02 0.09
CA THR A 91 -1.26 -1.24 1.42
C THR A 91 -2.78 -0.98 1.33
N PRO A 92 -3.66 -1.93 1.66
CA PRO A 92 -3.36 -3.19 2.33
C PRO A 92 -3.12 -4.40 1.42
N HIS A 93 -3.36 -4.32 0.10
CA HIS A 93 -3.40 -5.48 -0.80
C HIS A 93 -2.18 -6.41 -0.66
N ASN A 94 -0.97 -5.89 -0.87
CA ASN A 94 0.24 -6.70 -0.76
C ASN A 94 0.43 -7.34 0.62
N HIS A 95 0.00 -6.66 1.69
CA HIS A 95 0.13 -7.18 3.05
C HIS A 95 -0.84 -8.33 3.30
N VAL A 96 -2.07 -8.27 2.78
CA VAL A 96 -3.03 -9.38 2.85
C VAL A 96 -2.45 -10.63 2.17
N HIS A 97 -1.88 -10.46 0.97
CA HIS A 97 -1.18 -11.53 0.27
C HIS A 97 -0.08 -12.17 1.12
N SER A 98 0.87 -11.35 1.60
CA SER A 98 2.00 -11.82 2.39
C SER A 98 1.60 -12.43 3.74
N TRP A 99 0.53 -11.92 4.35
CA TRP A 99 -0.03 -12.45 5.58
C TRP A 99 -0.73 -13.80 5.34
N THR A 100 -1.46 -13.97 4.24
CA THR A 100 -2.16 -15.23 3.99
C THR A 100 -1.25 -16.36 3.50
N GLY A 101 -0.23 -16.05 2.68
CA GLY A 101 0.69 -17.04 2.11
C GLY A 101 1.46 -17.84 3.15
N THR A 102 1.98 -19.00 2.77
CA THR A 102 2.69 -19.90 3.69
C THR A 102 3.90 -19.22 4.33
N ALA A 103 4.14 -19.54 5.60
CA ALA A 103 5.34 -19.16 6.34
C ALA A 103 6.37 -20.31 6.43
N VAL A 104 6.08 -21.49 5.85
CA VAL A 104 6.96 -22.67 5.92
C VAL A 104 8.30 -22.44 5.23
N ASP A 105 8.28 -21.76 4.08
CA ASP A 105 9.47 -21.36 3.34
C ASP A 105 9.33 -19.90 2.91
N GLN A 106 10.06 -19.00 3.58
CA GLN A 106 10.03 -17.56 3.26
C GLN A 106 10.61 -17.26 1.87
N SER A 107 11.42 -18.16 1.30
CA SER A 107 11.91 -18.04 -0.07
C SER A 107 10.86 -18.48 -1.11
N ASN A 108 9.78 -19.11 -0.65
CA ASN A 108 8.69 -19.60 -1.47
C ASN A 108 7.32 -19.42 -0.78
N PRO A 109 6.81 -18.18 -0.67
CA PRO A 109 5.60 -17.85 0.10
C PRO A 109 4.30 -18.18 -0.66
N ILE A 110 4.21 -19.37 -1.26
CA ILE A 110 3.00 -19.86 -1.94
C ILE A 110 1.84 -20.09 -0.96
N ASP A 111 0.59 -20.09 -1.36
CA ASP A 111 0.10 -19.60 -2.65
C ASP A 111 -0.05 -18.09 -2.62
N MET A 112 -0.84 -17.55 -1.67
CA MET A 112 -1.21 -16.13 -1.59
C MET A 112 -0.03 -15.16 -1.48
N GLY A 113 1.11 -15.54 -0.91
CA GLY A 113 2.25 -14.64 -0.72
C GLY A 113 3.10 -14.40 -1.97
N ALA A 114 2.80 -15.03 -3.10
CA ALA A 114 3.48 -14.82 -4.37
C ALA A 114 2.51 -14.76 -5.56
N LEU A 115 2.70 -13.80 -6.47
CA LEU A 115 1.74 -13.53 -7.55
C LEU A 115 1.58 -14.68 -8.54
N TYR A 116 2.63 -15.47 -8.76
CA TYR A 116 2.60 -16.61 -9.69
C TYR A 116 1.76 -17.80 -9.18
N SER A 117 1.42 -17.80 -7.89
CA SER A 117 0.68 -18.87 -7.22
C SER A 117 -0.58 -18.41 -6.51
N ALA A 118 -0.75 -17.12 -6.23
CA ALA A 118 -1.81 -16.60 -5.37
C ALA A 118 -3.21 -17.11 -5.72
N ALA A 119 -3.56 -17.11 -7.00
CA ALA A 119 -4.89 -17.55 -7.47
C ALA A 119 -5.17 -19.06 -7.33
N ARG A 120 -4.18 -19.87 -6.92
CA ARG A 120 -4.39 -21.29 -6.56
C ARG A 120 -5.10 -21.43 -5.23
N ASP A 121 -5.05 -20.41 -4.37
CA ASP A 121 -5.89 -20.32 -3.18
C ASP A 121 -7.24 -19.68 -3.52
N PRO A 122 -8.39 -20.35 -3.30
CA PRO A 122 -9.70 -19.77 -3.55
C PRO A 122 -9.97 -18.43 -2.85
N ILE A 123 -9.31 -18.14 -1.72
CA ILE A 123 -9.49 -16.88 -0.99
C ILE A 123 -8.95 -15.67 -1.77
N PHE A 124 -8.06 -15.89 -2.75
CA PHE A 124 -7.56 -14.86 -3.66
C PHE A 124 -8.69 -14.05 -4.30
N PHE A 125 -9.72 -14.74 -4.81
CA PHE A 125 -10.83 -14.10 -5.49
C PHE A 125 -11.69 -13.27 -4.53
N ALA A 126 -11.88 -13.73 -3.29
CA ALA A 126 -12.59 -12.94 -2.27
C ALA A 126 -11.77 -11.75 -1.77
N HIS A 127 -10.44 -11.88 -1.67
CA HIS A 127 -9.56 -10.75 -1.41
C HIS A 127 -9.71 -9.68 -2.51
N HIS A 128 -9.58 -10.08 -3.77
CA HIS A 128 -9.71 -9.16 -4.91
C HIS A 128 -11.11 -8.59 -5.09
N ALA A 129 -12.17 -9.33 -4.73
CA ALA A 129 -13.52 -8.77 -4.67
C ALA A 129 -13.59 -7.60 -3.66
N ASN A 130 -12.95 -7.71 -2.49
CA ASN A 130 -12.92 -6.58 -1.56
C ASN A 130 -11.98 -5.45 -2.02
N VAL A 131 -10.92 -5.74 -2.80
CA VAL A 131 -10.08 -4.70 -3.43
C VAL A 131 -10.88 -3.94 -4.50
N ASP A 132 -11.63 -4.64 -5.35
CA ASP A 132 -12.53 -4.02 -6.32
C ASP A 132 -13.64 -3.21 -5.63
N ARG A 133 -14.18 -3.71 -4.51
CA ARG A 133 -15.09 -2.94 -3.65
C ARG A 133 -14.45 -1.63 -3.13
N MET A 134 -13.15 -1.59 -2.87
CA MET A 134 -12.49 -0.35 -2.45
C MET A 134 -12.55 0.72 -3.56
N TRP A 135 -12.44 0.33 -4.83
CA TRP A 135 -12.62 1.26 -5.94
C TRP A 135 -14.05 1.83 -5.97
N THR A 136 -15.06 0.97 -5.79
CA THR A 136 -16.46 1.42 -5.69
C THR A 136 -16.67 2.43 -4.56
N ILE A 137 -16.10 2.18 -3.37
CA ILE A 137 -16.20 3.11 -2.23
C ILE A 137 -15.44 4.40 -2.51
N TRP A 138 -14.26 4.32 -3.11
CA TRP A 138 -13.45 5.50 -3.41
C TRP A 138 -14.17 6.45 -4.37
N LEU A 139 -14.81 5.92 -5.42
CA LEU A 139 -15.65 6.70 -6.33
C LEU A 139 -16.87 7.29 -5.62
N ASN A 140 -17.66 6.45 -4.93
CA ASN A 140 -19.00 6.83 -4.49
C ASN A 140 -19.03 7.57 -3.14
N ASN A 141 -18.07 7.32 -2.25
CA ASN A 141 -18.07 7.85 -0.89
C ASN A 141 -16.94 8.87 -0.64
N LEU A 142 -15.86 8.86 -1.42
CA LEU A 142 -14.67 9.68 -1.18
C LEU A 142 -14.39 10.72 -2.27
N GLY A 143 -15.26 10.84 -3.28
CA GLY A 143 -15.12 11.81 -4.36
C GLY A 143 -14.00 11.46 -5.35
N GLY A 144 -13.60 10.19 -5.40
CA GLY A 144 -12.66 9.68 -6.39
C GLY A 144 -13.17 9.82 -7.83
N SER A 145 -12.25 9.79 -8.78
CA SER A 145 -12.57 9.85 -10.21
C SER A 145 -11.70 8.91 -11.02
N ASN A 146 -12.27 8.32 -12.08
CA ASN A 146 -11.48 7.49 -12.99
C ASN A 146 -10.57 8.36 -13.88
N PHE A 147 -9.52 7.76 -14.44
CA PHE A 147 -8.76 8.44 -15.49
C PHE A 147 -9.62 8.66 -16.73
N THR A 148 -9.40 9.80 -17.38
CA THR A 148 -9.97 10.15 -18.69
C THR A 148 -8.98 9.96 -19.84
N ASP A 149 -7.74 9.57 -19.52
CA ASP A 149 -6.68 9.28 -20.49
C ASP A 149 -7.12 8.16 -21.45
N THR A 150 -7.00 8.42 -22.75
CA THR A 150 -7.48 7.52 -23.79
C THR A 150 -6.69 6.24 -23.91
N ASP A 151 -5.40 6.24 -23.53
CA ASP A 151 -4.57 5.04 -23.53
C ASP A 151 -5.02 4.11 -22.41
N TRP A 152 -5.32 4.67 -21.24
CA TRP A 152 -5.88 3.89 -20.13
C TRP A 152 -7.26 3.32 -20.49
N LEU A 153 -8.16 4.15 -21.01
CA LEU A 153 -9.53 3.74 -21.36
C LEU A 153 -9.58 2.66 -22.45
N ASN A 154 -8.65 2.71 -23.42
CA ASN A 154 -8.62 1.77 -24.53
C ASN A 154 -7.65 0.61 -24.34
N ALA A 155 -6.89 0.58 -23.23
CA ALA A 155 -6.15 -0.60 -22.83
C ALA A 155 -7.11 -1.79 -22.77
N TYR A 156 -6.66 -2.92 -23.30
CA TYR A 156 -7.48 -4.12 -23.41
C TYR A 156 -6.77 -5.34 -22.89
N PHE A 157 -7.57 -6.29 -22.42
CA PHE A 157 -7.13 -7.59 -21.95
C PHE A 157 -7.94 -8.67 -22.65
N ILE A 158 -7.44 -9.91 -22.65
CA ILE A 158 -8.14 -11.06 -23.21
C ILE A 158 -8.37 -12.06 -22.09
N PHE A 159 -9.64 -12.40 -21.85
CA PHE A 159 -10.05 -13.42 -20.90
C PHE A 159 -10.87 -14.50 -21.61
N TYR A 160 -10.82 -15.72 -21.11
CA TYR A 160 -11.79 -16.74 -21.50
C TYR A 160 -13.09 -16.50 -20.72
N ASN A 161 -14.21 -16.52 -21.42
CA ASN A 161 -15.53 -16.48 -20.79
C ASN A 161 -16.02 -17.89 -20.38
N GLU A 162 -17.25 -17.98 -19.89
CA GLU A 162 -17.88 -19.21 -19.41
C GLU A 162 -18.10 -20.26 -20.51
N GLU A 163 -18.23 -19.87 -21.77
CA GLU A 163 -18.25 -20.78 -22.92
C GLU A 163 -16.85 -21.13 -23.47
N ALA A 164 -15.79 -20.78 -22.74
CA ALA A 164 -14.39 -20.96 -23.15
C ALA A 164 -14.02 -20.24 -24.46
N ASN A 165 -14.68 -19.13 -24.75
CA ASN A 165 -14.31 -18.24 -25.86
C ASN A 165 -13.36 -17.13 -25.39
N PRO A 166 -12.31 -16.79 -26.17
CA PRO A 166 -11.46 -15.65 -25.86
C PRO A 166 -12.20 -14.34 -26.17
N VAL A 167 -12.43 -13.52 -25.15
CA VAL A 167 -13.10 -12.23 -25.25
C VAL A 167 -12.13 -11.10 -24.97
N ARG A 168 -12.09 -10.12 -25.86
CA ARG A 168 -11.37 -8.86 -25.63
C ARG A 168 -12.24 -7.92 -24.83
N VAL A 169 -11.75 -7.48 -23.67
CA VAL A 169 -12.40 -6.47 -22.81
C VAL A 169 -11.53 -5.23 -22.74
N ARG A 170 -12.14 -4.05 -22.56
CA ARG A 170 -11.41 -2.78 -22.40
C ARG A 170 -11.70 -2.19 -21.04
N VAL A 171 -10.75 -1.42 -20.51
CA VAL A 171 -10.89 -0.73 -19.22
C VAL A 171 -12.14 0.15 -19.18
N LYS A 172 -12.42 0.91 -20.24
CA LYS A 172 -13.62 1.78 -20.29
C LYS A 172 -14.96 1.04 -20.13
N ASP A 173 -14.98 -0.25 -20.45
CA ASP A 173 -16.21 -1.05 -20.42
C ASP A 173 -16.47 -1.65 -19.02
N CYS A 174 -15.52 -1.52 -18.08
CA CYS A 174 -15.66 -1.99 -16.69
C CYS A 174 -15.76 -0.87 -15.63
N LEU A 175 -15.90 0.40 -16.04
CA LEU A 175 -15.97 1.55 -15.12
C LEU A 175 -17.28 1.65 -14.32
N ASP A 176 -18.26 0.80 -14.63
CA ASP A 176 -19.58 0.78 -14.02
C ASP A 176 -20.00 -0.67 -13.76
N ASN A 177 -19.90 -1.08 -12.49
CA ASN A 177 -20.23 -2.44 -12.05
C ASN A 177 -21.68 -2.83 -12.39
N THR A 178 -22.60 -1.85 -12.45
CA THR A 178 -24.01 -2.13 -12.77
C THR A 178 -24.20 -2.59 -14.22
N LYS A 179 -23.39 -2.09 -15.15
CA LYS A 179 -23.36 -2.55 -16.54
C LYS A 179 -22.75 -3.93 -16.69
N LEU A 180 -21.89 -4.32 -15.74
CA LEU A 180 -21.35 -5.67 -15.62
C LEU A 180 -22.29 -6.63 -14.89
N GLY A 181 -23.44 -6.15 -14.40
CA GLY A 181 -24.47 -6.98 -13.77
C GLY A 181 -24.20 -7.36 -12.32
N TYR A 182 -23.33 -6.63 -11.60
CA TYR A 182 -23.07 -6.90 -10.18
C TYR A 182 -22.92 -5.62 -9.34
N GLN A 183 -23.13 -5.77 -8.04
CA GLN A 183 -22.88 -4.76 -7.01
C GLN A 183 -22.46 -5.45 -5.70
N TYR A 184 -21.86 -4.68 -4.80
CA TYR A 184 -21.55 -5.14 -3.45
C TYR A 184 -22.70 -4.86 -2.49
N GLU A 185 -22.92 -5.76 -1.54
CA GLU A 185 -23.84 -5.51 -0.43
C GLU A 185 -23.38 -4.29 0.39
N ASP A 186 -24.35 -3.46 0.76
CA ASP A 186 -24.13 -2.31 1.63
C ASP A 186 -23.92 -2.75 3.07
N VAL A 187 -22.65 -2.84 3.47
CA VAL A 187 -22.22 -3.14 4.83
C VAL A 187 -21.56 -1.92 5.48
N PRO A 188 -21.66 -1.77 6.82
CA PRO A 188 -21.00 -0.67 7.53
C PRO A 188 -19.51 -0.56 7.18
N ILE A 189 -19.04 0.67 6.98
CA ILE A 189 -17.65 0.98 6.63
C ILE A 189 -16.99 1.71 7.81
N PRO A 190 -16.55 0.98 8.86
CA PRO A 190 -16.11 1.59 10.12
C PRO A 190 -14.88 2.48 10.00
N TRP A 191 -14.06 2.30 8.96
CA TRP A 191 -12.86 3.12 8.74
C TRP A 191 -13.18 4.49 8.10
N LEU A 192 -14.43 4.77 7.73
CA LEU A 192 -14.88 6.13 7.38
C LEU A 192 -15.13 7.01 8.61
N ASP A 193 -15.23 6.42 9.80
CA ASP A 193 -15.41 7.19 11.03
C ASP A 193 -14.13 7.97 11.37
N VAL A 194 -14.27 9.28 11.57
CA VAL A 194 -13.17 10.16 12.00
C VAL A 194 -12.55 9.73 13.34
N SER A 195 -13.27 8.97 14.16
CA SER A 195 -12.75 8.44 15.43
C SER A 195 -11.56 7.49 15.24
N VAL A 196 -11.44 6.82 14.09
CA VAL A 196 -10.34 5.90 13.75
C VAL A 196 -9.17 6.57 13.06
N LYS A 197 -9.30 7.87 12.73
CA LYS A 197 -8.24 8.67 12.14
C LYS A 197 -6.96 8.57 12.99
N PRO A 198 -5.79 8.36 12.37
CA PRO A 198 -4.52 8.38 13.08
C PRO A 198 -4.34 9.68 13.89
N LYS A 199 -3.70 9.57 15.05
CA LYS A 199 -3.46 10.72 15.94
C LYS A 199 -1.97 10.92 16.16
N PRO A 200 -1.47 12.16 16.22
CA PRO A 200 -0.07 12.42 16.55
C PRO A 200 0.32 11.75 17.86
N ARG A 201 1.46 11.06 17.90
CA ARG A 201 2.00 10.52 19.15
C ARG A 201 2.47 11.66 20.07
N ALA A 202 2.94 12.77 19.50
CA ALA A 202 3.15 14.04 20.19
C ALA A 202 2.88 15.23 19.25
N LYS A 203 2.32 16.32 19.78
CA LYS A 203 2.05 17.56 19.04
C LYS A 203 3.27 18.47 19.10
N ALA A 204 3.93 18.69 17.96
CA ALA A 204 5.19 19.43 17.81
C ALA A 204 6.40 18.80 18.53
N LYS A 205 7.43 18.47 17.75
CA LYS A 205 8.70 17.96 18.24
C LYS A 205 9.84 18.86 17.78
N THR A 206 10.82 19.07 18.66
CA THR A 206 12.15 19.51 18.23
C THR A 206 12.72 18.37 17.38
N LEU A 207 13.03 18.66 16.13
CA LEU A 207 13.59 17.64 15.25
C LEU A 207 14.97 17.23 15.77
N PRO A 208 15.25 15.92 15.88
CA PRO A 208 16.59 15.45 16.22
C PRO A 208 17.58 15.83 15.12
N SER A 209 18.87 15.78 15.46
CA SER A 209 19.93 15.93 14.46
C SER A 209 19.95 14.70 13.55
N ALA A 210 19.88 14.92 12.24
CA ALA A 210 20.09 13.89 11.23
C ALA A 210 20.74 14.53 9.99
N PRO A 211 21.47 13.77 9.16
CA PRO A 211 22.13 14.27 7.96
C PRO A 211 21.12 14.74 6.90
N ASP A 212 21.58 15.59 5.98
CA ASP A 212 20.83 15.94 4.77
C ASP A 212 20.77 14.71 3.83
N PRO A 213 19.69 14.51 3.02
CA PRO A 213 19.56 13.38 2.11
C PRO A 213 20.77 13.17 1.19
N ALA A 214 21.38 14.24 0.69
CA ALA A 214 22.55 14.19 -0.20
C ALA A 214 23.82 13.60 0.45
N GLN A 215 23.89 13.54 1.78
CA GLN A 215 25.00 12.94 2.52
C GLN A 215 24.81 11.42 2.73
N VAL A 216 23.60 10.92 2.50
CA VAL A 216 23.21 9.53 2.78
C VAL A 216 22.94 8.75 1.51
N PHE A 217 22.27 9.35 0.52
CA PHE A 217 21.84 8.68 -0.70
C PHE A 217 22.78 8.99 -1.90
N PRO A 218 22.97 8.05 -2.84
CA PRO A 218 22.36 6.73 -2.91
C PRO A 218 22.93 5.74 -1.88
N THR A 219 22.10 4.88 -1.32
CA THR A 219 22.53 3.84 -0.37
C THR A 219 21.60 2.63 -0.38
N THR A 220 22.04 1.55 0.27
CA THR A 220 21.23 0.37 0.55
C THR A 220 20.49 0.57 1.88
N LEU A 221 19.17 0.37 1.89
CA LEU A 221 18.34 0.35 3.09
C LEU A 221 18.34 -1.07 3.70
N ASP A 222 19.39 -1.39 4.46
CA ASP A 222 19.55 -2.63 5.23
C ASP A 222 19.35 -2.43 6.75
N LYS A 223 19.34 -1.17 7.20
CA LYS A 223 19.08 -0.73 8.57
C LYS A 223 18.24 0.56 8.58
N PRO A 224 17.66 0.94 9.72
CA PRO A 224 16.97 2.23 9.86
C PRO A 224 17.82 3.41 9.39
N ILE A 225 17.22 4.29 8.58
CA ILE A 225 17.84 5.53 8.10
C ILE A 225 16.93 6.70 8.44
N SER A 226 17.49 7.75 9.03
CA SER A 226 16.80 9.02 9.30
C SER A 226 17.55 10.17 8.63
N VAL A 227 16.82 11.05 7.95
CA VAL A 227 17.36 12.24 7.27
C VAL A 227 16.48 13.46 7.52
N ILE A 228 17.08 14.65 7.47
CA ILE A 228 16.36 15.92 7.54
C ILE A 228 16.09 16.43 6.12
N VAL A 229 14.84 16.38 5.69
CA VAL A 229 14.42 16.79 4.34
C VAL A 229 13.93 18.24 4.38
N LYS A 230 14.52 19.10 3.55
CA LYS A 230 14.06 20.50 3.41
C LYS A 230 12.73 20.54 2.69
N ARG A 231 11.82 21.39 3.16
CA ARG A 231 10.54 21.63 2.50
C ARG A 231 10.69 22.73 1.45
N PRO A 232 10.05 22.60 0.28
CA PRO A 232 10.03 23.67 -0.71
C PRO A 232 9.26 24.87 -0.16
N LYS A 233 9.78 26.08 -0.38
CA LYS A 233 9.03 27.30 -0.07
C LYS A 233 7.95 27.50 -1.12
N LYS A 234 6.73 27.72 -0.66
CA LYS A 234 5.59 28.02 -1.53
C LYS A 234 5.80 29.36 -2.26
N SER A 235 5.77 29.36 -3.59
CA SER A 235 5.67 30.59 -4.39
C SER A 235 4.21 30.82 -4.79
N GLY A 236 3.53 31.78 -4.15
CA GLY A 236 2.16 32.19 -4.51
C GLY A 236 1.07 31.80 -3.50
N THR A 237 -0.19 32.12 -3.83
CA THR A 237 -1.35 32.12 -2.91
C THR A 237 -2.26 30.88 -2.97
N GLY A 238 -2.02 29.88 -3.84
CA GLY A 238 -2.89 28.71 -4.00
C GLY A 238 -2.57 27.54 -3.06
N SER A 239 -3.53 26.72 -2.62
CA SER A 239 -3.26 25.51 -1.82
C SER A 239 -2.69 24.38 -2.69
N SER A 240 -1.37 24.17 -2.66
CA SER A 240 -0.70 23.04 -3.33
C SER A 240 -0.40 21.91 -2.33
N GLU A 241 -0.70 20.66 -2.69
CA GLU A 241 -0.35 19.50 -1.85
C GLU A 241 1.18 19.31 -1.86
N GLU A 242 1.76 19.09 -0.69
CA GLU A 242 3.15 18.67 -0.53
C GLU A 242 3.23 17.14 -0.60
N ILE A 243 4.17 16.64 -1.41
CA ILE A 243 4.40 15.23 -1.65
C ILE A 243 5.81 14.87 -1.20
N LEU A 244 5.94 13.92 -0.28
CA LEU A 244 7.19 13.24 0.02
C LEU A 244 7.45 12.17 -1.04
N ILE A 245 8.65 12.15 -1.62
CA ILE A 245 9.06 11.20 -2.63
C ILE A 245 10.29 10.45 -2.16
N ILE A 246 10.18 9.12 -2.14
CA ILE A 246 11.32 8.21 -2.00
C ILE A 246 11.74 7.83 -3.43
N GLU A 247 12.91 8.29 -3.83
CA GLU A 247 13.36 8.24 -5.22
C GLU A 247 14.21 7.01 -5.51
N GLY A 248 13.97 6.39 -6.67
CA GLY A 248 14.83 5.36 -7.24
C GLY A 248 15.00 4.15 -6.34
N ILE A 249 13.90 3.62 -5.82
CA ILE A 249 13.83 2.37 -5.08
C ILE A 249 14.15 1.23 -6.04
N GLU A 250 15.36 0.67 -5.95
CA GLU A 250 15.83 -0.42 -6.80
C GLU A 250 15.85 -1.74 -6.04
N TYR A 251 15.20 -2.77 -6.62
CA TYR A 251 15.05 -4.09 -6.02
C TYR A 251 14.79 -5.19 -7.06
N ASP A 252 14.96 -6.46 -6.67
CA ASP A 252 14.61 -7.62 -7.50
C ASP A 252 13.16 -8.04 -7.23
N LYS A 253 12.29 -8.02 -8.25
CA LYS A 253 10.86 -8.39 -8.14
C LYS A 253 10.60 -9.84 -7.70
N ARG A 254 11.62 -10.70 -7.65
CA ARG A 254 11.51 -12.04 -7.04
C ARG A 254 11.40 -12.00 -5.53
N ASN A 255 11.86 -10.93 -4.91
CA ASN A 255 11.93 -10.84 -3.46
C ASN A 255 10.71 -10.13 -2.89
N TYR A 256 10.28 -10.60 -1.72
CA TYR A 256 9.39 -9.80 -0.90
C TYR A 256 10.17 -8.62 -0.33
N VAL A 257 9.74 -7.42 -0.68
CA VAL A 257 10.36 -6.17 -0.21
C VAL A 257 9.34 -5.42 0.62
N LYS A 258 9.76 -4.87 1.74
CA LYS A 258 8.96 -3.94 2.54
C LYS A 258 9.86 -2.99 3.33
N PHE A 259 9.48 -1.72 3.36
CA PHE A 259 9.96 -0.78 4.37
C PHE A 259 8.86 0.21 4.76
N ASN A 260 8.89 0.63 6.02
CA ASN A 260 7.94 1.57 6.59
C ASN A 260 8.52 2.99 6.53
N VAL A 261 7.64 3.98 6.32
CA VAL A 261 8.02 5.39 6.19
C VAL A 261 7.35 6.20 7.30
N PHE A 262 8.17 6.92 8.06
CA PHE A 262 7.72 7.80 9.13
C PHE A 262 8.14 9.23 8.85
N ILE A 263 7.32 10.18 9.31
CA ILE A 263 7.61 11.61 9.28
C ILE A 263 7.53 12.18 10.71
N ASN A 264 8.54 12.96 11.10
CA ASN A 264 8.66 13.58 12.42
C ASN A 264 8.49 12.60 13.60
N GLU A 265 8.93 11.35 13.42
CA GLU A 265 8.98 10.33 14.48
C GLU A 265 10.38 10.22 15.07
N ASP A 266 10.52 10.55 16.35
CA ASP A 266 11.75 10.48 17.15
C ASP A 266 11.94 9.11 17.81
N ASN A 267 10.88 8.31 17.94
CA ASN A 267 10.94 6.94 18.43
C ASN A 267 10.03 6.02 17.59
N VAL A 268 10.56 5.55 16.47
CA VAL A 268 9.84 4.65 15.54
C VAL A 268 9.38 3.35 16.20
N ASN A 269 10.08 2.87 17.23
CA ASN A 269 9.70 1.65 17.96
C ASN A 269 8.47 1.84 18.84
N ALA A 270 8.15 3.07 19.22
CA ALA A 270 6.93 3.43 19.94
C ALA A 270 5.77 3.80 19.00
N SER A 271 6.06 4.04 17.72
CA SER A 271 5.08 4.42 16.70
C SER A 271 4.29 3.21 16.22
N ARG A 272 3.01 3.41 15.94
CA ARG A 272 2.06 2.37 15.52
C ARG A 272 1.24 2.87 14.33
N PRO A 273 0.53 1.99 13.58
CA PRO A 273 -0.21 2.40 12.40
C PRO A 273 -1.35 3.41 12.65
N ASN A 274 -1.78 3.58 13.90
CA ASN A 274 -2.73 4.61 14.32
C ASN A 274 -2.07 5.93 14.75
N ASN A 275 -0.76 6.11 14.51
CA ASN A 275 -0.07 7.37 14.70
C ASN A 275 0.06 8.14 13.39
N THR A 276 -0.21 9.45 13.41
CA THR A 276 -0.12 10.33 12.24
C THR A 276 1.29 10.35 11.63
N GLU A 277 2.31 10.12 12.44
CA GLU A 277 3.71 10.03 12.01
C GLU A 277 3.97 8.87 11.04
N PHE A 278 3.15 7.81 11.04
CA PHE A 278 3.28 6.68 10.13
C PHE A 278 2.55 6.96 8.81
N LEU A 279 3.31 7.16 7.72
CA LEU A 279 2.75 7.47 6.40
C LEU A 279 2.22 6.22 5.67
N GLY A 280 2.77 5.06 6.01
CA GLY A 280 2.53 3.79 5.33
C GLY A 280 3.84 3.10 4.96
N SER A 281 3.76 2.21 3.98
CA SER A 281 4.90 1.40 3.55
C SER A 281 5.04 1.36 2.02
N PHE A 282 6.25 1.05 1.59
CA PHE A 282 6.50 0.50 0.27
C PHE A 282 6.59 -1.02 0.42
N SER A 283 5.98 -1.76 -0.50
CA SER A 283 6.00 -3.21 -0.55
C SER A 283 6.06 -3.76 -1.99
N ASN A 284 6.58 -4.97 -2.12
CA ASN A 284 6.54 -5.75 -3.36
C ASN A 284 6.28 -7.22 -3.04
N LEU A 285 5.35 -7.84 -3.76
CA LEU A 285 5.16 -9.30 -3.74
C LEU A 285 6.09 -9.99 -4.77
N PRO A 286 6.60 -11.19 -4.49
CA PRO A 286 7.33 -12.00 -5.46
C PRO A 286 6.55 -12.30 -6.76
N HIS A 287 7.16 -12.03 -7.92
CA HIS A 287 6.58 -12.28 -9.26
C HIS A 287 7.10 -13.56 -9.95
N GLY A 288 7.96 -14.33 -9.29
CA GLY A 288 8.46 -15.65 -9.77
C GLY A 288 9.62 -15.61 -10.78
N HIS A 289 9.99 -14.46 -11.33
CA HIS A 289 11.09 -14.33 -12.31
C HIS A 289 12.00 -13.14 -12.00
N ARG A 290 13.30 -13.27 -12.33
CA ARG A 290 14.32 -12.27 -12.02
C ARG A 290 14.11 -11.01 -12.83
N MET A 291 13.93 -9.89 -12.14
CA MET A 291 13.91 -8.59 -12.77
C MET A 291 14.26 -7.53 -11.75
N THR A 292 15.39 -6.85 -11.97
CA THR A 292 15.70 -5.64 -11.20
C THR A 292 14.85 -4.52 -11.76
N VAL A 293 14.11 -3.86 -10.88
CA VAL A 293 13.26 -2.72 -11.22
C VAL A 293 13.63 -1.54 -10.34
N LYS A 294 13.34 -0.34 -10.83
CA LYS A 294 13.52 0.93 -10.16
C LYS A 294 12.21 1.70 -10.21
N THR A 295 11.74 2.19 -9.08
CA THR A 295 10.48 2.93 -8.99
C THR A 295 10.55 4.03 -7.92
N ASN A 296 9.55 4.91 -7.87
CA ASN A 296 9.39 5.90 -6.81
C ASN A 296 8.17 5.57 -5.94
N LYS A 297 8.21 5.94 -4.66
CA LYS A 297 7.04 5.94 -3.76
C LYS A 297 6.72 7.35 -3.32
N LYS A 298 5.44 7.74 -3.44
CA LYS A 298 4.93 9.06 -3.09
C LYS A 298 3.96 8.99 -1.91
N PHE A 299 4.05 9.98 -1.02
CA PHE A 299 3.13 10.17 0.10
C PHE A 299 2.65 11.61 0.16
N ARG A 300 1.34 11.81 0.29
CA ARG A 300 0.73 13.11 0.56
C ARG A 300 0.98 13.50 2.01
N ILE A 301 1.55 14.68 2.23
CA ILE A 301 1.99 15.11 3.57
C ILE A 301 1.40 16.44 4.02
N SER A 302 0.66 17.22 3.22
CA SER A 302 0.14 18.52 3.68
C SER A 302 -0.79 18.38 4.89
N GLN A 303 -1.74 17.44 4.81
CA GLN A 303 -2.64 17.15 5.93
C GLN A 303 -1.88 16.55 7.12
N VAL A 304 -0.89 15.69 6.87
CA VAL A 304 -0.07 15.08 7.91
C VAL A 304 0.71 16.16 8.69
N LEU A 305 1.31 17.12 7.97
CA LEU A 305 2.03 18.24 8.59
C LEU A 305 1.12 19.17 9.39
N GLU A 306 -0.11 19.40 8.93
CA GLU A 306 -1.12 20.10 9.72
C GLU A 306 -1.40 19.39 11.04
N GLU A 307 -1.70 18.10 10.98
CA GLU A 307 -2.06 17.31 12.16
C GLU A 307 -0.92 17.19 13.17
N LEU A 308 0.32 17.13 12.68
CA LEU A 308 1.52 17.12 13.52
C LEU A 308 1.88 18.51 14.09
N GLY A 309 1.20 19.58 13.66
CA GLY A 309 1.54 20.95 14.04
C GLY A 309 2.87 21.44 13.42
N ALA A 310 3.24 20.89 12.27
CA ALA A 310 4.52 21.11 11.59
C ALA A 310 4.40 21.94 10.31
N ARG A 311 3.27 22.64 10.09
CA ARG A 311 3.04 23.49 8.91
C ARG A 311 4.11 24.56 8.70
N ASP A 312 4.63 25.12 9.79
CA ASP A 312 5.61 26.22 9.75
C ASP A 312 7.06 25.74 9.78
N TYR A 313 7.31 24.43 9.74
CA TYR A 313 8.67 23.88 9.81
C TYR A 313 9.38 24.02 8.46
N ASP A 314 10.56 24.60 8.37
CA ASP A 314 11.30 24.64 7.09
C ASP A 314 11.82 23.26 6.62
N LYS A 315 11.80 22.26 7.50
CA LYS A 315 12.35 20.92 7.26
C LYS A 315 11.59 19.89 8.09
N VAL A 316 11.66 18.62 7.69
CA VAL A 316 11.03 17.49 8.39
C VAL A 316 12.03 16.36 8.57
N LEU A 317 11.85 15.57 9.62
CA LEU A 317 12.58 14.31 9.78
C LEU A 317 11.83 13.23 9.01
N VAL A 318 12.52 12.51 8.13
CA VAL A 318 11.98 11.32 7.47
C VAL A 318 12.80 10.12 7.90
N THR A 319 12.12 9.07 8.33
CA THR A 319 12.75 7.83 8.78
C THR A 319 12.22 6.65 7.97
N LEU A 320 13.15 5.87 7.39
CA LEU A 320 12.87 4.64 6.66
C LEU A 320 13.28 3.44 7.51
N ILE A 321 12.37 2.49 7.70
CA ILE A 321 12.59 1.27 8.50
C ILE A 321 12.47 0.05 7.59
N PRO A 322 13.58 -0.63 7.25
CA PRO A 322 13.49 -1.87 6.47
C PRO A 322 12.78 -2.96 7.29
N LYS A 323 11.91 -3.71 6.60
CA LYS A 323 11.11 -4.81 7.18
C LYS A 323 11.38 -6.16 6.51
N SER A 324 11.98 -6.18 5.33
CA SER A 324 12.39 -7.41 4.65
C SER A 324 13.66 -7.18 3.81
N SER A 325 13.77 -7.80 2.63
CA SER A 325 14.94 -7.72 1.76
C SER A 325 15.42 -6.28 1.53
N PRO A 326 16.74 -6.03 1.60
CA PRO A 326 17.29 -4.70 1.35
C PRO A 326 16.97 -4.18 -0.06
N VAL A 327 16.83 -2.87 -0.16
CA VAL A 327 16.65 -2.14 -1.42
C VAL A 327 17.69 -1.03 -1.55
N LYS A 328 18.03 -0.62 -2.76
CA LYS A 328 18.76 0.65 -2.93
C LYS A 328 17.76 1.79 -3.02
N ILE A 329 18.12 2.93 -2.46
CA ILE A 329 17.35 4.17 -2.54
C ILE A 329 18.28 5.25 -3.07
N ASN A 330 17.80 5.99 -4.08
CA ASN A 330 18.57 7.02 -4.77
C ASN A 330 18.46 8.39 -4.10
N GLY A 331 17.35 8.69 -3.44
CA GLY A 331 17.13 9.98 -2.80
C GLY A 331 15.82 10.08 -2.07
N ILE A 332 15.65 11.19 -1.34
CA ILE A 332 14.39 11.58 -0.72
C ILE A 332 14.24 13.09 -0.90
N LYS A 333 13.06 13.54 -1.35
CA LYS A 333 12.74 14.96 -1.49
C LYS A 333 11.27 15.24 -1.21
N ILE A 334 10.96 16.53 -1.06
CA ILE A 334 9.57 17.03 -1.00
C ILE A 334 9.37 18.00 -2.16
N GLU A 335 8.28 17.81 -2.90
CA GLU A 335 7.84 18.72 -3.96
C GLU A 335 6.36 19.07 -3.78
N PHE A 336 5.89 20.10 -4.48
CA PHE A 336 4.46 20.33 -4.60
C PHE A 336 3.91 19.46 -5.74
N ASP A 337 2.74 18.87 -5.50
CA ASP A 337 1.99 18.16 -6.53
C ASP A 337 1.67 19.12 -7.69
N SER A 338 2.01 18.70 -8.90
CA SER A 338 1.98 19.50 -10.14
C SER A 338 0.73 19.25 -10.97
#